data_AF-A0A1X7TBC8-F1
#
_entry.id   AF-A0A1X7TBC8-F1
#
_cell.length_a   1.000
_cell.length_b   1.000
_cell.length_c   1.000
_cell.angle_alpha   90.00
_cell.angle_beta   90.00
_cell.angle_gamma   90.00
#
_symmetry.space_group_name_H-M   'P 1'
#
loop_
_entity.id
_entity.type
_entity.pdbx_description
1 polymer ?
#
loop_
_entity_poly.entity_id
_entity_poly.type
_entity_poly.pdbx_seq_one_letter_code
_entity_poly.pdbx_strand_id
1 'polypeptide(L)'
;MADEKIDFEGLEDFDYNNPPTGDIEAQKEEKTSMSESKGENEQPKGSWFGIFHLEYYQSFFDVTTNEVLHRIAAGIVPYPFNLASIVSSNPDLYGPFWICMTLVLTTALSGNISKFFSGSVKWDFHFHEVIVLLTCIYVYTICLPLGLWGLMVWRKVDGRYSLFQLLTVYGYSMSAFIPLTLLWLINIEALRWLLLIVAIALSGSVLTMSLWQTFRNETKNVSLIVMLFVVLLHAGIAIGFKFFYFRQISYSPVQPTTAGTVSTTLAIHSITNATNANALH
;
A
#
# COMPACT_ATOMS: atom_id res chain seq x y z
N MET A 1 -52.81 -0.44 9.49
CA MET A 1 -53.00 -1.46 10.54
C MET A 1 -53.87 -2.53 9.93
N ALA A 2 -53.24 -3.58 9.41
CA ALA A 2 -53.89 -4.76 8.85
C ALA A 2 -53.10 -5.95 9.39
N ASP A 3 -53.76 -6.76 10.22
CA ASP A 3 -53.23 -7.98 10.79
C ASP A 3 -53.30 -9.09 9.74
N GLU A 4 -52.15 -9.67 9.38
CA GLU A 4 -52.06 -10.90 8.59
C GLU A 4 -51.84 -12.06 9.56
N LYS A 5 -52.85 -12.93 9.65
CA LYS A 5 -52.87 -14.13 10.49
C LYS A 5 -52.09 -15.22 9.77
N ILE A 6 -51.04 -15.74 10.39
CA ILE A 6 -50.27 -16.88 9.87
C ILE A 6 -51.05 -18.16 10.20
N ASP A 7 -51.48 -18.88 9.15
CA ASP A 7 -52.16 -20.18 9.26
C ASP A 7 -51.12 -21.29 9.50
N PHE A 8 -51.30 -22.04 10.57
CA PHE A 8 -50.38 -23.09 11.04
C PHE A 8 -50.91 -24.52 10.79
N GLU A 9 -51.80 -24.72 9.81
CA GLU A 9 -52.43 -26.02 9.52
C GLU A 9 -51.60 -26.96 8.62
N GLY A 10 -50.39 -26.58 8.19
CA GLY A 10 -49.59 -27.36 7.24
C GLY A 10 -48.46 -28.22 7.82
N LEU A 11 -48.32 -28.33 9.15
CA LEU A 11 -47.09 -28.87 9.78
C LEU A 11 -47.23 -30.24 10.47
N GLU A 12 -48.36 -30.95 10.34
CA GLU A 12 -48.56 -32.20 11.11
C GLU A 12 -48.38 -33.53 10.37
N ASP A 13 -48.01 -33.58 9.08
CA ASP A 13 -47.87 -34.86 8.35
C ASP A 13 -46.47 -35.11 7.74
N PHE A 14 -45.40 -34.91 8.52
CA PHE A 14 -44.06 -35.35 8.11
C PHE A 14 -43.73 -36.75 8.69
N ASP A 15 -44.03 -37.80 7.91
CA ASP A 15 -43.67 -39.19 8.22
C ASP A 15 -42.15 -39.39 8.17
N TYR A 16 -41.52 -39.51 9.34
CA TYR A 16 -40.08 -39.67 9.51
C TYR A 16 -39.53 -41.03 9.04
N ASN A 17 -40.38 -41.99 8.69
CA ASN A 17 -39.94 -43.37 8.44
C ASN A 17 -39.82 -43.74 6.96
N ASN A 18 -40.15 -42.85 6.02
CA ASN A 18 -40.05 -43.16 4.59
C ASN A 18 -39.69 -41.92 3.75
N PRO A 19 -38.39 -41.60 3.54
CA PRO A 19 -38.00 -40.46 2.71
C PRO A 19 -38.25 -40.76 1.22
N PRO A 20 -38.70 -39.77 0.42
CA PRO A 20 -38.91 -39.96 -1.01
C PRO A 20 -37.56 -40.08 -1.74
N THR A 21 -37.35 -41.20 -2.43
CA THR A 21 -36.09 -41.57 -3.11
C THR A 21 -36.05 -41.21 -4.60
N GLY A 22 -37.00 -40.42 -5.10
CA GLY A 22 -36.90 -39.79 -6.43
C GLY A 22 -36.65 -38.30 -6.21
N ASP A 23 -35.70 -37.71 -6.95
CA ASP A 23 -35.45 -36.26 -7.14
C ASP A 23 -34.01 -35.80 -6.81
N ILE A 24 -33.12 -36.71 -6.37
CA ILE A 24 -31.70 -36.36 -6.13
C ILE A 24 -30.91 -36.23 -7.43
N GLU A 25 -31.30 -36.93 -8.51
CA GLU A 25 -30.59 -36.83 -9.81
C GLU A 25 -31.00 -35.57 -10.61
N ALA A 26 -32.27 -35.16 -10.57
CA ALA A 26 -32.72 -33.96 -11.27
C ALA A 26 -32.11 -32.66 -10.69
N GLN A 27 -31.95 -32.59 -9.36
CA GLN A 27 -31.27 -31.46 -8.72
C GLN A 27 -29.74 -31.47 -8.92
N LYS A 28 -29.15 -32.63 -9.26
CA LYS A 28 -27.74 -32.73 -9.60
C LYS A 28 -27.47 -32.22 -11.02
N GLU A 29 -28.36 -32.46 -11.97
CA GLU A 29 -28.23 -31.96 -13.34
C GLU A 29 -28.50 -30.45 -13.47
N GLU A 30 -29.44 -29.90 -12.71
CA GLU A 30 -29.71 -28.44 -12.71
C GLU A 30 -28.60 -27.63 -11.99
N LYS A 31 -27.97 -28.19 -10.95
CA LYS A 31 -26.79 -27.56 -10.33
C LYS A 31 -25.49 -27.74 -11.12
N THR A 32 -25.41 -28.75 -11.99
CA THR A 32 -24.23 -28.97 -12.84
C THR A 32 -24.26 -28.05 -14.08
N SER A 33 -25.43 -27.72 -14.61
CA SER A 33 -25.55 -26.84 -15.80
C SER A 33 -25.44 -25.34 -15.52
N MET A 34 -25.61 -24.88 -14.27
CA MET A 34 -25.50 -23.45 -13.92
C MET A 34 -24.08 -23.01 -13.49
N SER A 35 -23.13 -23.94 -13.33
CA SER A 35 -21.74 -23.64 -12.94
C SER A 35 -20.74 -23.62 -14.13
N GLU A 36 -21.23 -23.80 -15.36
CA GLU A 36 -20.42 -23.83 -16.58
C GLU A 36 -20.74 -22.61 -17.47
N SER A 37 -20.50 -21.42 -16.93
CA SER A 37 -20.33 -20.19 -17.71
C SER A 37 -19.31 -19.31 -17.00
N LYS A 38 -18.10 -19.82 -16.87
CA LYS A 38 -16.92 -18.98 -16.67
C LYS A 38 -16.26 -18.93 -18.02
N GLY A 39 -16.53 -17.83 -18.74
CA GLY A 39 -16.03 -17.61 -20.09
C GLY A 39 -14.58 -18.06 -20.19
N GLU A 40 -14.34 -19.08 -21.02
CA GLU A 40 -13.02 -19.39 -21.53
C GLU A 40 -12.58 -18.17 -22.32
N ASN A 41 -11.90 -17.24 -21.64
CA ASN A 41 -11.03 -16.31 -22.32
C ASN A 41 -9.89 -17.17 -22.86
N GLU A 42 -10.04 -17.62 -24.11
CA GLU A 42 -8.95 -18.12 -24.92
C GLU A 42 -7.77 -17.16 -24.75
N GLN A 43 -6.72 -17.60 -24.07
CA GLN A 43 -5.52 -16.79 -23.96
C GLN A 43 -4.97 -16.59 -25.37
N PRO A 44 -4.89 -15.33 -25.87
CA PRO A 44 -4.36 -15.09 -27.19
C PRO A 44 -2.90 -15.50 -27.18
N LYS A 45 -2.59 -16.59 -27.89
CA LYS A 45 -1.24 -17.06 -28.15
C LYS A 45 -0.43 -15.92 -28.76
N GLY A 46 0.51 -15.39 -27.98
CA GLY A 46 1.78 -14.86 -28.47
C GLY A 46 1.72 -13.67 -29.44
N SER A 47 0.75 -12.76 -29.32
CA SER A 47 0.83 -11.46 -30.00
C SER A 47 1.48 -10.44 -29.07
N TRP A 48 2.59 -9.84 -29.49
CA TRP A 48 3.25 -8.70 -28.80
C TRP A 48 2.30 -7.51 -28.56
N PHE A 49 1.12 -7.49 -29.19
CA PHE A 49 0.08 -6.50 -28.98
C PHE A 49 -0.81 -6.79 -27.75
N GLY A 50 -0.84 -8.02 -27.24
CA GLY A 50 -1.67 -8.42 -26.10
C GLY A 50 -1.34 -7.71 -24.79
N ILE A 51 -0.08 -7.32 -24.58
CA ILE A 51 0.35 -6.56 -23.39
C ILE A 51 -0.07 -5.08 -23.41
N PHE A 52 -0.61 -4.58 -24.53
CA PHE A 52 -1.12 -3.22 -24.65
C PHE A 52 -2.66 -3.18 -24.65
N HIS A 53 -3.32 -4.34 -24.57
CA HIS A 53 -4.77 -4.40 -24.41
C HIS A 53 -5.16 -4.11 -22.97
N LEU A 54 -6.01 -3.11 -22.78
CA LEU A 54 -6.54 -2.73 -21.47
C LEU A 54 -7.31 -3.89 -20.81
N GLU A 55 -7.99 -4.73 -21.61
CA GLU A 55 -8.75 -5.88 -21.12
C GLU A 55 -7.88 -6.87 -20.34
N TYR A 56 -6.62 -7.03 -20.73
CA TYR A 56 -5.67 -7.89 -20.01
C TYR A 56 -5.43 -7.39 -18.58
N TYR A 57 -5.26 -6.07 -18.40
CA TYR A 57 -4.99 -5.49 -17.08
C TYR A 57 -6.23 -5.35 -16.21
N GLN A 58 -7.42 -5.21 -16.81
CA GLN A 58 -8.68 -5.05 -16.08
C GLN A 58 -8.91 -6.18 -15.05
N SER A 59 -8.53 -7.41 -15.40
CA SER A 59 -8.66 -8.58 -14.50
C SER A 59 -7.89 -8.42 -13.17
N PHE A 60 -6.76 -7.70 -13.15
CA PHE A 60 -5.96 -7.47 -11.94
C PHE A 60 -6.50 -6.33 -11.07
N PHE A 61 -7.54 -5.63 -11.52
CA PHE A 61 -8.26 -4.60 -10.76
C PHE A 61 -9.67 -5.05 -10.37
N ASP A 62 -10.11 -6.21 -10.85
CA ASP A 62 -11.39 -6.81 -10.48
C ASP A 62 -11.25 -7.58 -9.16
N VAL A 63 -11.30 -6.83 -8.06
CA VAL A 63 -11.20 -7.36 -6.70
C VAL A 63 -12.31 -6.84 -5.80
N THR A 64 -12.74 -7.69 -4.87
CA THR A 64 -13.75 -7.34 -3.88
C THR A 64 -13.11 -6.72 -2.63
N THR A 65 -13.88 -5.91 -1.91
CA THR A 65 -13.42 -5.29 -0.65
C THR A 65 -12.94 -6.31 0.37
N ASN A 66 -13.64 -7.45 0.50
CA ASN A 66 -13.27 -8.51 1.44
C ASN A 66 -11.93 -9.15 1.10
N GLU A 67 -11.63 -9.34 -0.19
CA GLU A 67 -10.34 -9.86 -0.64
C GLU A 67 -9.20 -8.90 -0.29
N VAL A 68 -9.38 -7.60 -0.55
CA VAL A 68 -8.37 -6.58 -0.24
C VAL A 68 -8.13 -6.51 1.27
N LEU A 69 -9.18 -6.49 2.09
CA LEU A 69 -9.05 -6.46 3.56
C LEU A 69 -8.34 -7.72 4.10
N HIS A 70 -8.69 -8.89 3.58
CA HIS A 70 -8.05 -10.14 3.97
C HIS A 70 -6.55 -10.16 3.59
N ARG A 71 -6.21 -9.65 2.40
CA ARG A 71 -4.81 -9.51 1.95
C ARG A 71 -4.04 -8.45 2.74
N ILE A 72 -4.67 -7.34 3.14
CA ILE A 72 -4.07 -6.35 4.06
C ILE A 72 -3.78 -7.00 5.41
N ALA A 73 -4.74 -7.73 5.99
CA ALA A 73 -4.52 -8.42 7.26
C ALA A 73 -3.36 -9.43 7.16
N ALA A 74 -3.28 -10.20 6.07
CA ALA A 74 -2.17 -11.11 5.79
C ALA A 74 -0.84 -10.39 5.51
N GLY A 75 -0.89 -9.16 4.98
CA GLY A 75 0.28 -8.30 4.77
C GLY A 75 0.84 -7.68 6.05
N ILE A 76 0.04 -7.60 7.11
CA ILE A 76 0.44 -7.10 8.43
C ILE A 76 0.85 -8.26 9.35
N VAL A 77 0.06 -9.34 9.36
CA VAL A 77 0.24 -10.45 10.29
C VAL A 77 0.59 -11.73 9.51
N PRO A 78 1.85 -12.20 9.57
CA PRO A 78 2.34 -13.33 8.76
C PRO A 78 1.78 -14.70 9.18
N TYR A 79 1.24 -14.82 10.40
CA TYR A 79 0.66 -16.06 10.92
C TYR A 79 -0.69 -15.78 11.59
N PRO A 80 -1.77 -16.51 11.28
CA PRO A 80 -1.84 -17.74 10.47
C PRO A 80 -1.96 -17.50 8.94
N PHE A 81 -2.01 -16.25 8.50
CA PHE A 81 -2.33 -15.90 7.12
C PHE A 81 -1.12 -15.95 6.20
N ASN A 82 -1.10 -16.92 5.28
CA ASN A 82 -0.03 -17.03 4.29
C ASN A 82 -0.41 -16.24 3.02
N LEU A 83 0.09 -15.01 2.93
CA LEU A 83 -0.17 -14.10 1.80
C LEU A 83 0.15 -14.74 0.45
N ALA A 84 1.26 -15.48 0.36
CA ALA A 84 1.69 -16.18 -0.84
C ALA A 84 0.63 -17.17 -1.37
N SER A 85 0.00 -17.92 -0.46
CA SER A 85 -1.07 -18.85 -0.82
C SER A 85 -2.34 -18.14 -1.29
N ILE A 86 -2.69 -17.01 -0.65
CA ILE A 86 -3.88 -16.21 -0.97
C ILE A 86 -3.74 -15.53 -2.34
N VAL A 87 -2.54 -15.03 -2.64
CA VAL A 87 -2.24 -14.30 -3.88
C VAL A 87 -2.04 -15.22 -5.08
N SER A 88 -1.67 -16.49 -4.85
CA SER A 88 -1.39 -17.42 -5.95
C SER A 88 -2.58 -17.67 -6.89
N SER A 89 -3.81 -17.59 -6.39
CA SER A 89 -5.03 -17.86 -7.18
C SER A 89 -5.49 -16.67 -8.02
N ASN A 90 -5.39 -15.45 -7.48
CA ASN A 90 -5.84 -14.23 -8.15
C ASN A 90 -5.00 -13.01 -7.71
N PRO A 91 -3.83 -12.74 -8.34
CA PRO A 91 -3.02 -11.56 -8.01
C PRO A 91 -3.73 -10.26 -8.41
N ASP A 92 -3.45 -9.16 -7.71
CA ASP A 92 -4.08 -7.85 -7.97
C ASP A 92 -3.08 -6.70 -7.93
N LEU A 93 -3.37 -5.65 -8.69
CA LEU A 93 -2.60 -4.40 -8.68
C LEU A 93 -3.32 -3.26 -7.96
N TYR A 94 -4.63 -3.43 -7.69
CA TYR A 94 -5.45 -2.46 -6.98
C TYR A 94 -4.92 -2.20 -5.56
N GLY A 95 -4.72 -3.25 -4.76
CA GLY A 95 -4.23 -3.15 -3.40
C GLY A 95 -2.84 -2.54 -3.30
N PRO A 96 -1.81 -3.08 -4.00
CA PRO A 96 -0.46 -2.50 -4.02
C PRO A 96 -0.43 -1.00 -4.34
N PHE A 97 -1.21 -0.56 -5.34
CA PHE A 97 -1.31 0.84 -5.71
C PHE A 97 -1.82 1.70 -4.54
N TRP A 98 -2.98 1.34 -3.97
CA TRP A 98 -3.61 2.11 -2.91
C TRP A 98 -2.85 2.05 -1.58
N ILE A 99 -2.22 0.92 -1.27
CA ILE A 99 -1.37 0.77 -0.07
C ILE A 99 -0.16 1.69 -0.16
N CYS A 100 0.55 1.71 -1.30
CA CYS A 100 1.68 2.61 -1.51
C CYS A 100 1.25 4.08 -1.41
N MET A 101 0.14 4.45 -2.05
CA MET A 101 -0.37 5.82 -2.01
C MET A 101 -0.77 6.26 -0.60
N THR A 102 -1.46 5.40 0.15
CA THR A 102 -1.85 5.65 1.54
C THR A 102 -0.64 5.77 2.46
N LEU A 103 0.38 4.93 2.25
CA LEU A 103 1.62 5.01 3.00
C LEU A 103 2.35 6.34 2.79
N VAL A 104 2.42 6.82 1.54
CA VAL A 104 2.99 8.14 1.22
C VAL A 104 2.22 9.24 1.94
N LEU A 105 0.89 9.22 1.84
CA LEU A 105 0.02 10.22 2.44
C LEU A 105 0.14 10.25 3.98
N THR A 106 0.06 9.10 4.63
CA THR A 106 0.12 8.98 6.10
C THR A 106 1.49 9.38 6.66
N THR A 107 2.58 9.06 5.96
CA THR A 107 3.92 9.50 6.34
C THR A 107 4.08 11.00 6.19
N ALA A 108 3.65 11.57 5.05
CA ALA A 108 3.73 13.00 4.79
C ALA A 108 2.91 13.81 5.81
N LEU A 109 1.71 13.32 6.14
CA LEU A 109 0.83 13.94 7.13
C LEU A 109 1.47 13.93 8.53
N SER A 110 1.97 12.78 8.97
CA SER A 110 2.57 12.62 10.30
C SER A 110 3.83 13.46 10.46
N GLY A 111 4.60 13.60 9.38
CA GLY A 111 5.75 14.48 9.31
C GLY A 111 5.44 15.97 9.46
N ASN A 112 4.44 16.45 8.70
CA ASN A 112 4.05 17.86 8.73
C ASN A 112 3.38 18.25 10.06
N ILE A 113 2.53 17.38 10.62
CA ILE A 113 1.85 17.66 11.89
C ILE A 113 2.84 17.61 13.07
N SER A 114 3.83 16.71 13.06
CA SER A 114 4.87 16.69 14.10
C SER A 114 5.65 18.01 14.17
N LYS A 115 5.81 18.73 13.04
CA LYS A 115 6.42 20.06 13.01
C LYS A 115 5.51 21.12 13.63
N PHE A 116 4.21 21.08 13.32
CA PHE A 116 3.22 21.98 13.92
C PHE A 116 3.21 21.91 15.46
N PHE A 117 3.21 20.71 16.04
CA PHE A 117 3.27 20.54 17.50
C PHE A 117 4.61 20.94 18.14
N SER A 118 5.68 21.06 17.35
CA SER A 118 6.99 21.49 17.84
C SER A 118 7.17 23.02 17.92
N GLY A 119 6.13 23.81 17.57
CA GLY A 119 6.14 25.27 17.74
C GLY A 119 6.76 26.05 16.58
N SER A 120 7.10 25.40 15.46
CA SER A 120 7.55 26.10 14.25
C SER A 120 6.35 26.70 13.50
N VAL A 121 6.13 28.01 13.67
CA VAL A 121 4.96 28.74 13.12
C VAL A 121 5.07 29.01 11.60
N LYS A 122 6.23 28.71 10.98
CA LYS A 122 6.36 28.81 9.52
C LYS A 122 5.87 27.52 8.85
N TRP A 123 4.70 27.61 8.23
CA TRP A 123 4.16 26.59 7.34
C TRP A 123 4.97 26.57 6.03
N ASP A 124 6.12 25.91 6.04
CA ASP A 124 6.83 25.56 4.81
C ASP A 124 6.42 24.13 4.43
N PHE A 125 5.47 24.01 3.49
CA PHE A 125 5.11 22.72 2.90
C PHE A 125 6.20 22.33 1.90
N HIS A 126 7.03 21.36 2.26
CA HIS A 126 8.12 20.93 1.40
C HIS A 126 7.64 19.77 0.51
N PHE A 127 7.32 20.08 -0.75
CA PHE A 127 6.82 19.10 -1.73
C PHE A 127 7.88 18.07 -2.13
N HIS A 128 9.16 18.43 -2.04
CA HIS A 128 10.27 17.59 -2.48
C HIS A 128 10.33 16.27 -1.69
N GLU A 129 10.03 16.31 -0.40
CA GLU A 129 10.07 15.21 0.55
C GLU A 129 8.97 14.21 0.24
N VAL A 130 7.78 14.70 -0.10
CA VAL A 130 6.66 13.87 -0.52
C VAL A 130 6.98 13.18 -1.84
N ILE A 131 7.62 13.89 -2.79
CA ILE A 131 8.05 13.32 -4.07
C ILE A 131 9.13 12.26 -3.85
N VAL A 132 10.16 12.53 -3.04
CA VAL A 132 11.20 11.54 -2.71
C VAL A 132 10.61 10.31 -2.06
N LEU A 133 9.68 10.48 -1.11
CA LEU A 133 8.97 9.39 -0.46
C LEU A 133 8.17 8.55 -1.47
N LEU A 134 7.38 9.21 -2.32
CA LEU A 134 6.61 8.58 -3.39
C LEU A 134 7.53 7.77 -4.30
N THR A 135 8.58 8.39 -4.84
CA THR A 135 9.54 7.73 -5.73
C THR A 135 10.19 6.52 -5.05
N CYS A 136 10.70 6.67 -3.84
CA CYS A 136 11.38 5.58 -3.15
C CYS A 136 10.43 4.41 -2.84
N ILE A 137 9.19 4.66 -2.40
CA ILE A 137 8.22 3.58 -2.14
C ILE A 137 7.88 2.84 -3.44
N TYR A 138 7.54 3.57 -4.51
CA TYR A 138 7.17 2.93 -5.78
C TYR A 138 8.33 2.23 -6.48
N VAL A 139 9.53 2.80 -6.46
CA VAL A 139 10.73 2.14 -6.98
C VAL A 139 11.01 0.86 -6.21
N TYR A 140 10.88 0.86 -4.88
CA TYR A 140 11.01 -0.34 -4.08
C TYR A 140 9.96 -1.40 -4.44
N THR A 141 8.67 -1.04 -4.50
CA THR A 141 7.59 -2.00 -4.74
C THR A 141 7.50 -2.49 -6.18
N ILE A 142 8.15 -1.83 -7.15
CA ILE A 142 8.16 -2.25 -8.55
C ILE A 142 9.50 -2.86 -8.95
N CYS A 143 10.61 -2.15 -8.77
CA CYS A 143 11.90 -2.56 -9.30
C CYS A 143 12.46 -3.80 -8.59
N LEU A 144 12.20 -3.95 -7.29
CA LEU A 144 12.71 -5.10 -6.53
C LEU A 144 11.98 -6.40 -6.91
N PRO A 145 10.63 -6.46 -6.96
CA PRO A 145 9.91 -7.59 -7.58
C PRO A 145 10.36 -7.90 -8.99
N LEU A 146 10.59 -6.89 -9.82
CA LEU A 146 11.04 -7.08 -11.20
C LEU A 146 12.43 -7.73 -11.26
N GLY A 147 13.37 -7.25 -10.45
CA GLY A 147 14.71 -7.85 -10.36
C GLY A 147 14.68 -9.28 -9.84
N LEU A 148 13.84 -9.55 -8.83
CA LEU A 148 13.68 -10.89 -8.27
C LEU A 148 13.02 -11.85 -9.27
N TRP A 149 12.02 -11.37 -10.02
CA TRP A 149 11.42 -12.11 -11.12
C TRP A 149 12.44 -12.42 -12.22
N GLY A 150 13.25 -11.45 -12.63
CA GLY A 150 14.34 -11.66 -13.58
C GLY A 150 15.34 -12.71 -13.11
N LEU A 151 15.72 -12.69 -11.82
CA LEU A 151 16.56 -13.72 -11.21
C LEU A 151 15.92 -15.10 -11.29
N MET A 152 14.63 -15.22 -10.97
CA MET A 152 13.90 -16.51 -11.05
C MET A 152 13.81 -17.04 -12.47
N VAL A 153 13.60 -16.16 -13.45
CA VAL A 153 13.61 -16.51 -14.88
C VAL A 153 14.99 -16.98 -15.33
N TRP A 154 16.04 -16.24 -14.98
CA TRP A 154 17.43 -16.61 -15.31
C TRP A 154 17.83 -17.96 -14.72
N ARG A 155 17.37 -18.25 -13.51
CA ARG A 155 17.64 -19.50 -12.78
C ARG A 155 16.75 -20.67 -13.18
N LYS A 156 15.68 -20.42 -13.94
CA LYS A 156 14.66 -21.41 -14.33
C LYS A 156 14.02 -22.11 -13.11
N VAL A 157 13.69 -21.34 -12.07
CA VAL A 157 13.04 -21.86 -10.86
C VAL A 157 11.66 -22.44 -11.21
N ASP A 158 11.43 -23.69 -10.81
CA ASP A 158 10.14 -24.37 -10.97
C ASP A 158 9.08 -23.80 -10.02
N GLY A 159 7.84 -23.63 -10.49
CA GLY A 159 6.76 -23.06 -9.67
C GLY A 159 6.99 -21.59 -9.28
N ARG A 160 7.76 -20.85 -10.10
CA ARG A 160 8.02 -19.42 -9.88
C ARG A 160 6.72 -18.60 -9.80
N TYR A 161 6.72 -17.59 -8.93
CA TYR A 161 5.70 -16.56 -8.98
C TYR A 161 5.73 -15.79 -10.30
N SER A 162 4.55 -15.44 -10.80
CA SER A 162 4.43 -14.43 -11.84
C SER A 162 4.88 -13.06 -11.31
N LEU A 163 5.23 -12.16 -12.23
CA LEU A 163 5.61 -10.79 -11.85
C LEU A 163 4.49 -10.11 -11.05
N PHE A 164 3.23 -10.27 -11.47
CA PHE A 164 2.09 -9.68 -10.78
C PHE A 164 1.86 -10.28 -9.39
N GLN A 165 2.09 -11.59 -9.19
CA GLN A 165 2.05 -12.19 -7.86
C GLN A 165 3.12 -11.59 -6.94
N LEU A 166 4.34 -11.35 -7.43
CA LEU A 166 5.37 -10.66 -6.65
C LEU A 166 5.01 -9.20 -6.35
N LEU A 167 4.54 -8.44 -7.34
CA LEU A 167 4.08 -7.06 -7.14
C LEU A 167 2.97 -6.99 -6.09
N THR A 168 2.05 -7.95 -6.13
CA THR A 168 0.98 -8.09 -5.13
C THR A 168 1.57 -8.33 -3.75
N VAL A 169 2.37 -9.39 -3.57
CA VAL A 169 2.99 -9.73 -2.27
C VAL A 169 3.79 -8.57 -1.70
N TYR A 170 4.63 -7.93 -2.51
CA TYR A 170 5.44 -6.79 -2.07
C TYR A 170 4.57 -5.58 -1.70
N GLY A 171 3.55 -5.27 -2.52
CA GLY A 171 2.62 -4.19 -2.22
C GLY A 171 1.88 -4.38 -0.90
N TYR A 172 1.28 -5.55 -0.70
CA TYR A 172 0.55 -5.84 0.55
C TYR A 172 1.48 -5.93 1.77
N SER A 173 2.72 -6.38 1.62
CA SER A 173 3.68 -6.37 2.73
C SER A 173 3.97 -4.96 3.26
N MET A 174 3.79 -3.91 2.44
CA MET A 174 3.97 -2.52 2.89
C MET A 174 2.85 -2.00 3.78
N SER A 175 1.71 -2.72 3.87
CA SER A 175 0.57 -2.31 4.70
C SER A 175 0.92 -2.19 6.18
N ALA A 176 1.87 -2.99 6.69
CA ALA A 176 2.37 -2.90 8.06
C ALA A 176 2.96 -1.52 8.42
N PHE A 177 3.44 -0.78 7.43
CA PHE A 177 3.98 0.56 7.65
C PHE A 177 2.90 1.64 7.77
N ILE A 178 1.68 1.42 7.27
CA ILE A 178 0.59 2.41 7.36
C ILE A 178 0.19 2.73 8.81
N PRO A 179 -0.15 1.74 9.67
CA PRO A 179 -0.45 2.05 11.06
C PRO A 179 0.78 2.61 11.77
N LEU A 180 1.98 2.13 11.45
CA LEU A 180 3.23 2.67 12.01
C LEU A 180 3.41 4.17 11.73
N THR A 181 3.25 4.60 10.47
CA THR A 181 3.49 6.00 10.09
C THR A 181 2.45 6.91 10.72
N LEU A 182 1.22 6.45 10.93
CA LEU A 182 0.22 7.16 11.74
C LEU A 182 0.63 7.30 13.20
N LEU A 183 1.15 6.23 13.82
CA LEU A 183 1.60 6.26 15.22
C LEU A 183 2.86 7.15 15.42
N TRP A 184 3.65 7.39 14.37
CA TRP A 184 4.80 8.32 14.41
C TRP A 184 4.42 9.78 14.66
N LEU A 185 3.13 10.12 14.61
CA LEU A 185 2.60 11.39 15.10
C LEU A 185 3.02 11.67 16.55
N ILE A 186 3.16 10.62 17.38
CA ILE A 186 3.68 10.72 18.73
C ILE A 186 5.20 10.96 18.65
N ASN A 187 5.64 12.16 19.04
CA ASN A 187 7.03 12.62 18.92
C ASN A 187 7.96 12.08 20.02
N ILE A 188 8.01 10.75 20.16
CA ILE A 188 8.88 10.05 21.11
C ILE A 188 9.87 9.18 20.33
N GLU A 189 11.16 9.50 20.40
CA GLU A 189 12.20 8.87 19.58
C GLU A 189 12.32 7.36 19.82
N ALA A 190 12.31 6.92 21.08
CA ALA A 190 12.37 5.51 21.43
C ALA A 190 11.17 4.71 20.87
N LEU A 191 9.97 5.30 20.92
CA LEU A 191 8.76 4.70 20.37
C LEU A 191 8.86 4.57 18.84
N ARG A 192 9.39 5.57 18.15
CA ARG A 192 9.56 5.52 16.68
C ARG A 192 10.49 4.41 16.23
N TRP A 193 11.61 4.21 16.92
CA TRP A 193 12.52 3.09 16.67
C TRP A 193 11.87 1.74 16.96
N LEU A 194 11.18 1.61 18.09
CA LEU A 194 10.48 0.38 18.46
C LEU A 194 9.44 0.01 17.38
N LEU A 195 8.58 0.95 17.01
CA LEU A 195 7.59 0.74 15.95
C LEU A 195 8.28 0.34 14.65
N LEU A 196 9.36 1.02 14.26
CA LEU A 196 10.08 0.74 13.01
C LEU A 196 10.61 -0.69 12.98
N ILE A 197 11.21 -1.16 14.06
CA ILE A 197 11.71 -2.53 14.19
C ILE A 197 10.55 -3.53 14.06
N VAL A 198 9.42 -3.26 14.72
CA VAL A 198 8.22 -4.10 14.64
C VAL A 198 7.69 -4.18 13.21
N ALA A 199 7.58 -3.04 12.49
CA ALA A 199 7.10 -3.04 11.11
C ALA A 199 8.05 -3.77 10.16
N ILE A 200 9.37 -3.54 10.27
CA ILE A 200 10.37 -4.26 9.49
C ILE A 200 10.28 -5.76 9.76
N ALA A 201 10.10 -6.18 11.02
CA ALA A 201 9.97 -7.58 11.39
C ALA A 201 8.70 -8.22 10.81
N LEU A 202 7.54 -7.56 10.96
CA LEU A 202 6.26 -8.06 10.44
C LEU A 202 6.27 -8.15 8.92
N SER A 203 6.59 -7.05 8.23
CA SER A 203 6.64 -6.98 6.78
C SER A 203 7.72 -7.89 6.18
N GLY A 204 8.92 -7.89 6.77
CA GLY A 204 10.02 -8.78 6.38
C GLY A 204 9.68 -10.26 6.58
N SER A 205 8.90 -10.61 7.61
CA SER A 205 8.42 -11.98 7.82
C SER A 205 7.45 -12.39 6.72
N VAL A 206 6.50 -11.53 6.34
CA VAL A 206 5.57 -11.79 5.23
C VAL A 206 6.33 -12.04 3.92
N LEU A 207 7.33 -11.20 3.61
CA LEU A 207 8.16 -11.35 2.41
C LEU A 207 8.95 -12.66 2.42
N THR A 208 9.65 -12.95 3.52
CA THR A 208 10.49 -14.15 3.62
C THR A 208 9.67 -15.43 3.61
N MET A 209 8.52 -15.48 4.30
CA MET A 209 7.60 -16.62 4.25
C MET A 209 7.04 -16.85 2.84
N SER A 210 6.69 -15.76 2.14
CA SER A 210 6.16 -15.84 0.78
C SER A 210 7.22 -16.36 -0.20
N LEU A 211 8.41 -15.76 -0.18
CA LEU A 211 9.49 -16.14 -1.09
C LEU A 211 10.12 -17.50 -0.76
N TRP A 212 10.04 -17.93 0.49
CA TRP A 212 10.49 -19.27 0.88
C TRP A 212 9.78 -20.36 0.09
N GLN A 213 8.49 -20.20 -0.22
CA GLN A 213 7.75 -21.19 -1.01
C GLN A 213 8.33 -21.36 -2.43
N THR A 214 8.87 -20.31 -3.00
CA THR A 214 9.49 -20.32 -4.34
C THR A 214 10.91 -20.87 -4.32
N PHE A 215 11.71 -20.46 -3.33
CA PHE A 215 13.14 -20.82 -3.29
C PHE A 215 13.45 -22.04 -2.41
N ARG A 216 12.48 -22.68 -1.75
CA ARG A 216 12.72 -23.86 -0.89
C ARG A 216 13.33 -25.06 -1.63
N ASN A 217 13.07 -25.17 -2.93
CA ASN A 217 13.56 -26.28 -3.76
C ASN A 217 14.94 -26.00 -4.37
N GLU A 218 15.43 -24.76 -4.29
CA GLU A 218 16.78 -24.39 -4.72
C GLU A 218 17.84 -24.85 -3.71
N THR A 219 19.11 -24.70 -4.08
CA THR A 219 20.23 -24.95 -3.16
C THR A 219 20.13 -24.05 -1.93
N LYS A 220 20.34 -24.61 -0.72
CA LYS A 220 20.24 -23.88 0.56
C LYS A 220 20.99 -22.55 0.57
N ASN A 221 22.18 -22.49 -0.03
CA ASN A 221 22.99 -21.28 -0.09
C ASN A 221 22.29 -20.16 -0.87
N VAL A 222 21.70 -20.47 -2.02
CA VAL A 222 21.03 -19.47 -2.86
C VAL A 222 19.78 -18.95 -2.17
N SER A 223 18.96 -19.83 -1.61
CA SER A 223 17.75 -19.43 -0.89
C SER A 223 18.07 -18.53 0.29
N LEU A 224 19.10 -18.87 1.08
CA LEU A 224 19.55 -18.04 2.20
C LEU A 224 20.11 -16.69 1.75
N ILE A 225 20.92 -16.65 0.68
CA ILE A 225 21.46 -15.40 0.13
C ILE A 225 20.33 -14.48 -0.33
N VAL A 226 19.35 -15.02 -1.06
CA VAL A 226 18.19 -14.24 -1.53
C VAL A 226 17.35 -13.73 -0.36
N MET A 227 17.06 -14.58 0.64
CA MET A 227 16.30 -14.16 1.81
C MET A 227 17.03 -13.06 2.60
N LEU A 228 18.33 -13.24 2.83
CA LEU A 228 19.15 -12.25 3.54
C LEU A 228 19.19 -10.92 2.77
N PHE A 229 19.38 -10.97 1.45
CA PHE A 229 19.37 -9.78 0.60
C PHE A 229 18.04 -9.02 0.71
N VAL A 230 16.90 -9.72 0.62
CA VAL A 230 15.56 -9.12 0.73
C VAL A 230 15.38 -8.46 2.10
N VAL A 231 15.74 -9.14 3.19
CA VAL A 231 15.60 -8.58 4.55
C VAL A 231 16.49 -7.36 4.75
N LEU A 232 17.76 -7.41 4.33
CA LEU A 232 18.70 -6.30 4.48
C LEU A 232 18.25 -5.09 3.66
N LEU A 233 17.79 -5.30 2.43
CA LEU A 233 17.31 -4.22 1.58
C LEU A 233 16.02 -3.59 2.16
N HIS A 234 15.09 -4.41 2.63
CA HIS A 234 13.84 -3.96 3.26
C HIS A 234 14.11 -3.13 4.51
N ALA A 235 14.97 -3.62 5.41
CA ALA A 235 15.40 -2.87 6.59
C ALA A 235 16.16 -1.60 6.22
N GLY A 236 17.08 -1.68 5.24
CA GLY A 236 17.90 -0.55 4.79
C GLY A 236 17.06 0.61 4.26
N ILE A 237 16.03 0.33 3.45
CA ILE A 237 15.11 1.35 2.93
C ILE A 237 14.28 1.95 4.06
N ALA A 238 13.72 1.12 4.95
CA ALA A 238 12.91 1.60 6.09
C ALA A 238 13.73 2.49 7.05
N ILE A 239 14.96 2.10 7.36
CA ILE A 239 15.91 2.88 8.16
C ILE A 239 16.31 4.16 7.42
N GLY A 240 16.58 4.06 6.12
CA GLY A 240 16.90 5.20 5.25
C GLY A 240 15.80 6.25 5.25
N PHE A 241 14.53 5.83 5.16
CA PHE A 241 13.37 6.72 5.26
C PHE A 241 13.30 7.43 6.59
N LYS A 242 13.47 6.71 7.71
CA LYS A 242 13.50 7.33 9.04
C LYS A 242 14.58 8.43 9.08
N PHE A 243 15.80 8.13 8.64
CA PHE A 243 16.87 9.13 8.69
C PHE A 243 16.63 10.30 7.74
N PHE A 244 16.20 10.07 6.51
CA PHE A 244 15.90 11.15 5.56
C PHE A 244 14.84 12.10 6.13
N TYR A 245 13.75 11.53 6.64
CA TYR A 245 12.58 12.30 7.07
C TYR A 245 12.80 13.00 8.43
N PHE A 246 13.36 12.31 9.43
CA PHE A 246 13.56 12.90 10.76
C PHE A 246 14.78 13.81 10.87
N ARG A 247 15.83 13.58 10.06
CA ARG A 247 16.97 14.49 10.02
C ARG A 247 16.51 15.89 9.61
N GLN A 248 15.62 16.01 8.64
CA GLN A 248 15.08 17.31 8.22
C GLN A 248 14.25 18.01 9.31
N ILE A 249 13.60 17.27 10.21
CA ILE A 249 12.89 17.87 11.35
C ILE A 249 13.88 18.50 12.33
N SER A 250 15.05 17.88 12.56
CA SER A 250 16.08 18.41 13.47
C SER A 250 16.84 19.62 12.93
N TYR A 251 16.89 19.83 11.61
CA TYR A 251 17.68 20.90 10.99
C TYR A 251 16.91 22.18 10.68
N SER A 252 15.59 22.28 10.89
CA SER A 252 14.92 23.59 10.83
C SER A 252 15.38 24.44 12.02
N PRO A 253 16.38 25.33 11.86
CA PRO A 253 16.79 26.18 12.96
C PRO A 253 15.63 27.13 13.19
N VAL A 254 15.28 27.38 14.45
CA VAL A 254 14.49 28.56 14.79
C VAL A 254 15.28 29.76 14.27
N GLN A 255 14.94 30.27 13.09
CA GLN A 255 15.44 31.54 12.62
C GLN A 255 15.03 32.54 13.71
N PRO A 256 15.98 33.19 14.41
CA PRO A 256 15.61 34.25 15.32
C PRO A 256 14.81 35.25 14.50
N THR A 257 13.61 35.58 14.97
CA THR A 257 12.83 36.68 14.44
C THR A 257 13.71 37.92 14.52
N THR A 258 14.39 38.26 13.43
CA THR A 258 14.96 39.59 13.27
C THR A 258 13.74 40.50 13.28
N ALA A 259 13.51 41.16 14.41
CA ALA A 259 12.58 42.25 14.51
C ALA A 259 12.93 43.20 13.37
N GLY A 260 12.13 43.17 12.31
CA GLY A 260 12.24 44.12 11.23
C GLY A 260 11.99 45.49 11.85
N THR A 261 13.07 46.21 12.13
CA THR A 261 13.02 47.65 12.30
C THR A 261 12.34 48.18 11.05
N VAL A 262 11.07 48.55 11.20
CA VAL A 262 10.33 49.30 10.19
C VAL A 262 11.13 50.56 9.98
N SER A 263 11.98 50.57 8.94
CA SER A 263 12.58 51.78 8.44
C SER A 263 11.45 52.54 7.79
N THR A 264 10.78 53.36 8.58
CA THR A 264 9.91 54.43 8.12
C THR A 264 10.81 55.43 7.39
N THR A 265 11.21 55.09 6.16
CA THR A 265 11.89 56.02 5.25
C THR A 265 10.84 57.03 4.83
N LEU A 266 10.88 58.15 5.56
CA LEU A 266 10.16 59.40 5.38
C LEU A 266 9.86 59.70 3.90
N ALA A 267 8.60 59.52 3.51
CA ALA A 267 8.00 60.21 2.38
C ALA A 267 7.75 61.70 2.74
N ILE A 268 8.81 62.44 3.06
CA ILE A 268 8.75 63.90 3.30
C ILE A 268 9.47 64.70 2.19
N HIS A 269 10.11 64.05 1.21
CA HIS A 269 10.86 64.77 0.19
C HIS A 269 10.10 65.15 -1.09
N SER A 270 8.75 65.18 -1.07
CA SER A 270 7.95 65.59 -2.24
C SER A 270 6.88 66.67 -1.97
N ILE A 271 6.87 67.33 -0.81
CA ILE A 271 5.96 68.47 -0.55
C ILE A 271 6.67 69.84 -0.58
N THR A 272 8.00 69.89 -0.59
CA THR A 272 8.74 71.17 -0.53
C THR A 272 9.11 71.81 -1.87
N ASN A 273 8.58 71.33 -3.01
CA ASN A 273 8.86 71.90 -4.34
C ASN A 273 7.64 72.51 -5.07
N ALA A 274 6.50 72.68 -4.39
CA ALA A 274 5.28 73.26 -4.98
C ALA A 274 4.88 74.64 -4.42
N THR A 275 5.75 75.34 -3.68
CA THR A 275 5.43 76.65 -3.10
C THR A 275 6.36 77.81 -3.48
N ASN A 276 7.39 77.60 -4.31
CA ASN A 276 8.34 78.69 -4.70
C ASN A 276 8.39 79.00 -6.20
N ALA A 277 7.32 78.73 -6.96
CA ALA A 277 7.26 79.05 -8.40
C ALA A 277 6.12 80.01 -8.77
N ASN A 278 5.73 80.94 -7.88
CA ASN A 278 4.77 82.01 -8.20
C ASN A 278 5.01 83.32 -7.39
N ALA A 279 6.27 83.73 -7.29
CA ALA A 279 6.60 85.11 -6.97
C ALA A 279 7.83 85.51 -7.79
N LEU A 280 7.67 86.57 -8.60
CA LEU A 280 8.65 87.22 -9.49
C LEU A 280 8.75 86.66 -10.91
N HIS A 281 7.77 86.99 -11.76
CA HIS A 281 7.98 87.95 -12.86
C HIS A 281 6.65 88.44 -13.43
#